data_AF-A0A5R2N4Q6-F1
#
_entry.id   AF-A0A5R2N4Q6-F1
#
_cell.length_a   1.000
_cell.length_b   1.000
_cell.length_c   1.000
_cell.angle_alpha   90.00
_cell.angle_beta   90.00
_cell.angle_gamma   90.00
#
_symmetry.space_group_name_H-M   'P 1'
#
loop_
_entity.id
_entity.type
_entity.pdbx_description
1 polymer ?
#
loop_
_entity_poly.entity_id
_entity_poly.type
_entity_poly.pdbx_seq_one_letter_code
_entity_poly.pdbx_strand_id
1 'polypeptide(L)'
;MAAEKPLKIAIVAGEESGDLLGADIVQALKRMTGREVRLVGIGGRHLRALGLAPLFDGSEIALMGLSAILRDLPRLMRRISQTASAVAAEKPDC
;
A
#
# COMPACT_ATOMS: atom_id res chain seq x y z
N MET A 1 -1.71 13.02 28.37
CA MET A 1 -2.02 13.37 26.97
C MET A 1 -2.89 12.26 26.42
N ALA A 2 -4.13 12.57 26.03
CA ALA A 2 -5.02 11.55 25.47
C ALA A 2 -4.37 11.00 24.20
N ALA A 3 -4.14 9.70 24.13
CA ALA A 3 -3.65 9.07 22.92
C ALA A 3 -4.71 9.25 21.83
N GLU A 4 -4.51 10.21 20.93
CA GLU A 4 -5.35 10.40 19.76
C GLU A 4 -5.40 9.10 18.96
N LYS A 5 -6.59 8.74 18.48
CA LYS A 5 -6.83 7.52 17.70
C LYS A 5 -5.75 7.38 16.61
N PRO A 6 -5.13 6.20 16.42
CA PRO A 6 -4.15 6.00 15.35
C PRO A 6 -4.78 6.33 13.99
N LEU A 7 -4.04 7.04 13.13
CA LEU A 7 -4.47 7.39 11.78
C LEU A 7 -4.26 6.18 10.87
N LYS A 8 -5.34 5.61 10.33
CA LYS A 8 -5.25 4.48 9.41
C LYS A 8 -5.29 4.99 7.97
N ILE A 9 -4.23 4.73 7.20
CA ILE A 9 -4.08 5.21 5.82
C ILE A 9 -3.96 4.02 4.86
N ALA A 10 -4.74 4.04 3.78
CA ALA A 10 -4.56 3.12 2.68
C ALA A 10 -3.58 3.67 1.62
N ILE A 11 -2.58 2.87 1.25
CA ILE A 11 -1.63 3.23 0.19
C ILE A 11 -1.53 2.09 -0.82
N VAL A 12 -1.53 2.43 -2.11
CA VAL A 12 -1.32 1.51 -3.21
C VAL A 12 -0.20 2.05 -4.09
N ALA A 13 0.99 1.47 -3.96
CA ALA A 13 2.15 1.75 -4.79
C ALA A 13 2.54 0.51 -5.61
N GLY A 14 2.41 0.60 -6.94
CA GLY A 14 2.74 -0.48 -7.87
C GLY A 14 4.17 -0.46 -8.40
N GLU A 15 4.90 0.64 -8.18
CA GLU A 15 6.26 0.86 -8.69
C GLU A 15 7.18 1.40 -7.58
N GLU A 16 8.50 1.22 -7.73
CA GLU A 16 9.49 1.67 -6.73
C GLU A 16 9.45 3.19 -6.51
N SER A 17 9.22 3.96 -7.56
CA SER A 17 9.07 5.43 -7.47
C SER A 17 7.88 5.83 -6.61
N GLY A 18 6.74 5.15 -6.78
CA GLY A 18 5.54 5.35 -5.97
C GLY A 18 5.71 4.90 -4.51
N ASP A 19 6.48 3.83 -4.28
CA ASP A 19 6.81 3.33 -2.93
C ASP A 19 7.63 4.34 -2.13
N LEU A 20 8.64 4.96 -2.77
CA LEU A 20 9.44 6.03 -2.17
C LEU A 20 8.57 7.24 -1.81
N LEU A 21 7.78 7.73 -2.77
CA LEU A 21 6.91 8.89 -2.54
C LEU A 21 5.88 8.62 -1.44
N GLY A 22 5.26 7.44 -1.45
CA GLY A 22 4.33 7.02 -0.41
C GLY A 22 4.99 6.99 0.97
N ALA A 23 6.21 6.47 1.06
CA ALA A 23 6.96 6.42 2.31
C ALA A 23 7.29 7.82 2.85
N ASP A 24 7.66 8.76 1.97
CA ASP A 24 7.92 10.15 2.36
C ASP A 24 6.67 10.85 2.89
N ILE A 25 5.51 10.64 2.24
CA ILE A 25 4.22 11.18 2.68
C ILE A 25 3.87 10.66 4.08
N VAL A 26 3.99 9.34 4.32
CA VAL A 26 3.69 8.75 5.63
C VAL A 26 4.60 9.30 6.72
N GLN A 27 5.89 9.43 6.44
CA GLN A 27 6.85 9.98 7.40
C GLN A 27 6.57 11.46 7.68
N ALA A 28 6.20 12.25 6.68
CA ALA A 28 5.79 13.63 6.87
C ALA A 28 4.52 13.72 7.73
N LEU A 29 3.49 12.91 7.45
CA LEU A 29 2.26 12.86 8.22
C LEU A 29 2.49 12.48 9.68
N LYS A 30 3.32 11.46 9.94
CA LYS A 30 3.69 11.05 11.30
C LYS A 30 4.38 12.18 12.06
N ARG A 31 5.28 12.93 11.40
CA ARG A 31 5.97 14.08 11.99
C ARG A 31 5.05 15.26 12.26
N MET A 32 4.13 15.56 11.33
CA MET A 32 3.21 16.70 11.44
C MET A 32 2.11 16.46 12.47
N THR A 33 1.58 15.24 12.53
CA THR A 33 0.44 14.91 13.41
C THR A 33 0.88 14.42 14.79
N GLY A 34 2.11 13.90 14.93
CA GLY A 34 2.57 13.23 16.15
C GLY A 34 1.79 11.95 16.48
N ARG A 35 0.90 11.49 15.59
CA ARG A 35 0.03 10.31 15.79
C ARG A 35 0.69 9.05 15.27
N GLU A 36 0.33 7.91 15.86
CA GLU A 36 0.63 6.60 15.27
C GLU A 36 -0.09 6.48 13.92
N VAL A 37 0.65 6.14 12.86
CA VAL A 37 0.10 5.90 11.52
C VAL A 37 0.12 4.40 11.26
N ARG A 38 -1.04 3.84 10.89
CA ARG A 38 -1.19 2.44 10.48
C ARG A 38 -1.45 2.40 8.99
N LEU A 39 -0.67 1.58 8.29
CA LEU A 39 -0.75 1.48 6.85
C LEU A 39 -1.47 0.19 6.44
N VAL A 40 -2.33 0.29 5.43
CA VAL A 40 -2.96 -0.85 4.76
C VAL A 40 -2.83 -0.71 3.24
N GLY A 41 -2.73 -1.81 2.51
CA GLY A 41 -2.67 -1.80 1.04
C GLY A 41 -1.44 -2.47 0.44
N ILE A 42 -0.91 -1.88 -0.63
CA ILE A 42 0.19 -2.43 -1.43
C ILE A 42 1.35 -1.44 -1.44
N GLY A 43 2.55 -1.95 -1.20
CA GLY A 43 3.77 -1.16 -1.24
C GLY A 43 5.00 -2.04 -1.34
N GLY A 44 6.07 -1.40 -1.80
CA GLY A 44 7.39 -1.98 -1.90
C GLY A 44 8.13 -1.97 -0.57
N ARG A 45 9.46 -1.98 -0.64
CA ARG A 45 10.33 -2.11 0.53
C ARG A 45 10.23 -0.92 1.49
N HIS A 46 10.02 0.29 0.97
CA HIS A 46 10.03 1.52 1.76
C HIS A 46 8.75 1.64 2.58
N LEU A 47 7.57 1.40 1.99
CA LEU A 47 6.32 1.38 2.74
C LEU A 47 6.26 0.21 3.74
N ARG A 48 6.82 -0.97 3.39
CA ARG A 48 6.93 -2.10 4.32
C ARG A 48 7.80 -1.78 5.53
N ALA A 49 8.90 -1.04 5.34
CA ALA A 49 9.75 -0.59 6.44
C ALA A 49 9.02 0.37 7.41
N LEU A 50 7.96 1.04 6.96
CA LEU A 50 7.11 1.90 7.78
C LEU A 50 5.95 1.16 8.45
N GLY A 51 5.88 -0.17 8.35
CA GLY A 51 4.86 -0.99 8.98
C GLY A 51 3.66 -1.30 8.09
N LEU A 52 3.75 -1.08 6.77
CA LEU A 52 2.76 -1.61 5.83
C LEU A 52 2.81 -3.14 5.87
N ALA A 53 1.74 -3.76 6.38
CA ALA A 53 1.53 -5.18 6.29
C ALA A 53 1.17 -5.54 4.84
N PRO A 54 2.01 -6.31 4.12
CA PRO A 54 1.74 -6.61 2.72
C PRO A 54 0.54 -7.53 2.57
N LEU A 55 -0.45 -7.12 1.79
CA LEU A 55 -1.58 -7.97 1.40
C LEU A 55 -1.16 -9.12 0.46
N PHE A 56 -0.08 -8.91 -0.31
CA PHE A 56 0.48 -9.86 -1.27
C PHE A 56 2.01 -9.71 -1.36
N ASP A 57 2.70 -10.78 -1.75
CA ASP A 57 4.14 -10.71 -2.03
C ASP A 57 4.39 -10.03 -3.39
N GLY A 58 5.19 -8.96 -3.39
CA GLY A 58 5.46 -8.14 -4.59
C GLY A 58 6.28 -8.88 -5.65
N SER A 59 6.88 -10.00 -5.26
CA SER A 59 7.72 -10.85 -6.12
C SER A 59 6.94 -11.53 -7.26
N GLU A 60 5.61 -11.49 -7.26
CA GLU A 60 4.77 -12.09 -8.30
C GLU A 60 4.29 -11.12 -9.41
N ILE A 61 4.84 -9.90 -9.52
CA ILE A 61 4.44 -8.89 -10.54
C ILE A 61 5.62 -8.45 -11.43
N ALA A 62 6.70 -9.24 -11.51
CA ALA A 62 7.75 -9.00 -12.51
C ALA A 62 7.30 -9.53 -13.89
N LEU A 63 6.35 -8.85 -14.53
CA LEU A 63 5.90 -9.18 -15.89
C LEU A 63 6.72 -8.41 -16.92
N MET A 64 7.67 -9.09 -17.57
CA MET A 64 8.43 -8.53 -18.70
C MET A 64 7.63 -8.71 -20.00
N GLY A 65 7.24 -7.60 -20.61
CA GLY A 65 6.68 -7.55 -21.97
C GLY A 65 5.15 -7.48 -22.08
N LEU A 66 4.67 -6.82 -23.14
CA LEU A 66 3.25 -6.53 -23.40
C LEU A 66 2.36 -7.79 -23.51
N SER A 67 2.93 -8.90 -24.00
CA SER A 67 2.23 -10.20 -24.12
C SER A 67 2.03 -10.90 -22.77
N ALA A 68 2.96 -10.73 -21.83
CA ALA A 68 2.84 -11.24 -20.47
C ALA A 68 1.78 -10.44 -19.69
N ILE A 69 1.72 -9.12 -19.89
CA ILE A 69 0.69 -8.24 -19.32
C ILE A 69 -0.72 -8.66 -19.76
N LEU A 70 -0.93 -8.91 -21.06
CA LEU A 70 -2.24 -9.32 -21.57
C LEU A 70 -2.68 -10.70 -21.05
N ARG A 71 -1.73 -11.64 -20.88
CA ARG A 71 -2.00 -12.98 -20.32
C ARG A 71 -2.38 -12.90 -18.84
N ASP A 72 -1.71 -12.03 -18.09
CA ASP A 72 -1.90 -11.92 -16.64
C ASP A 72 -2.93 -10.85 -16.25
N LEU A 73 -3.53 -10.16 -17.21
CA LEU A 73 -4.58 -9.16 -16.98
C LEU A 73 -5.74 -9.69 -16.10
N PRO A 74 -6.27 -10.91 -16.29
CA PRO A 74 -7.31 -11.46 -15.40
C PRO A 74 -6.80 -11.63 -13.95
N ARG A 75 -5.53 -12.04 -13.79
CA ARG A 75 -4.88 -12.19 -12.48
C ARG A 75 -4.67 -10.83 -11.82
N LEU A 76 -4.28 -9.81 -12.59
CA LEU A 76 -4.13 -8.43 -12.14
C LEU A 76 -5.48 -7.84 -11.69
N MET A 77 -6.55 -8.01 -12.48
CA MET A 77 -7.89 -7.58 -12.09
C MET A 77 -8.37 -8.23 -10.81
N ARG A 78 -8.09 -9.54 -10.63
CA ARG A 78 -8.38 -10.24 -9.38
C ARG A 78 -7.63 -9.65 -8.19
N ARG A 79 -6.34 -9.32 -8.35
CA ARG A 79 -5.53 -8.67 -7.31
C ARG A 79 -6.03 -7.26 -6.98
N ILE A 80 -6.42 -6.47 -7.97
CA ILE A 80 -7.04 -5.15 -7.76
C ILE A 80 -8.32 -5.30 -6.95
N SER A 81 -9.20 -6.23 -7.33
CA SER A 81 -10.45 -6.49 -6.60
C SER A 81 -10.19 -6.93 -5.17
N GLN A 82 -9.26 -7.86 -4.93
CA GLN A 82 -8.90 -8.30 -3.59
C GLN A 82 -8.35 -7.16 -2.73
N THR A 83 -7.51 -6.30 -3.33
CA THR A 83 -6.94 -5.14 -2.64
C THR A 83 -8.04 -4.14 -2.27
N ALA A 84 -8.95 -3.84 -3.21
CA ALA A 84 -10.08 -2.96 -2.95
C ALA A 84 -10.98 -3.53 -1.84
N SER A 85 -11.27 -4.83 -1.86
CA SER A 85 -12.04 -5.48 -0.80
C SER A 85 -11.34 -5.44 0.56
N ALA A 86 -10.02 -5.67 0.59
CA ALA A 86 -9.23 -5.60 1.83
C ALA A 86 -9.20 -4.18 2.41
N VAL A 87 -8.96 -3.17 1.56
CA VAL A 87 -8.99 -1.76 1.96
C VAL A 87 -10.39 -1.37 2.47
N ALA A 88 -11.45 -1.77 1.78
CA ALA A 88 -12.83 -1.50 2.20
C ALA A 88 -13.18 -2.16 3.55
N ALA A 89 -12.68 -3.38 3.79
CA ALA A 89 -12.89 -4.08 5.07
C ALA A 89 -12.13 -3.41 6.24
N GLU A 90 -10.94 -2.88 5.97
CA GLU A 90 -10.11 -2.20 6.96
C GLU A 90 -10.62 -0.81 7.38
N LYS A 91 -11.48 -0.20 6.57
CA LYS A 91 -12.08 1.14 6.79
C LYS A 91 -11.02 2.18 7.22
N PRO A 92 -10.04 2.47 6.35
CA PRO A 92 -9.05 3.51 6.60
C PRO A 92 -9.74 4.88 6.72
N ASP A 93 -9.07 5.82 7.41
CA ASP A 93 -9.54 7.19 7.51
C ASP A 93 -9.35 7.93 6.16
N CYS A 94 -8.32 7.55 5.38
CA CYS A 94 -8.03 8.01 4.02
C CYS A 94 -7.41 6.90 3.17
#